data_AF-A0A969DMB3-F1
#
_entry.id   AF-A0A969DMB3-F1
#
_cell.length_a   1.000
_cell.length_b   1.000
_cell.length_c   1.000
_cell.angle_alpha   90.00
_cell.angle_beta   90.00
_cell.angle_gamma   90.00
#
_symmetry.space_group_name_H-M   'P 1'
#
loop_
_entity.id
_entity.type
_entity.pdbx_description
1 polymer ?
#
loop_
_entity_poly.entity_id
_entity_poly.type
_entity_poly.pdbx_seq_one_letter_code
_entity_poly.pdbx_strand_id
1 'polypeptide(L)'
;MTYAITQSCIGCQRCLSACPTEAIQTDGTAFWIDVNRCNQCQGSHGVPQCWAVCPTNEGCVPLVAAAVAVPLNSGSETSPDYWESWFATYTRLVGRLQQPEQSGYWRHWFDSYSQSVTRLQTHP
;
A
#
# COMPACT_ATOMS: atom_id res chain seq x y z
N MET A 1 15.73 -3.79 4.88
CA MET A 1 15.08 -3.90 3.56
C MET A 1 14.72 -2.50 3.14
N THR A 2 15.12 -2.03 1.96
CA THR A 2 14.91 -0.62 1.57
C THR A 2 13.69 -0.48 0.64
N TYR A 3 13.10 0.71 0.58
CA TYR A 3 11.99 1.05 -0.32
C TYR A 3 12.52 1.72 -1.60
N ALA A 4 11.78 1.58 -2.70
CA ALA A 4 12.06 2.24 -3.96
C ALA A 4 10.81 2.95 -4.49
N ILE A 5 11.04 4.06 -5.20
CA ILE A 5 10.01 4.72 -5.98
C ILE A 5 9.91 4.01 -7.34
N THR A 6 8.70 3.71 -7.78
CA THR A 6 8.44 2.99 -9.05
C THR A 6 7.93 3.94 -10.13
N GLN A 7 7.72 3.40 -11.33
CA GLN A 7 7.06 4.10 -12.44
C GLN A 7 5.59 4.43 -12.18
N SER A 8 4.96 3.83 -11.16
CA SER A 8 3.60 4.16 -10.72
C SER A 8 3.53 5.45 -9.87
N CYS A 9 4.66 6.14 -9.70
CA CYS A 9 4.72 7.44 -9.06
C CYS A 9 4.13 8.53 -9.98
N ILE A 10 3.12 9.24 -9.48
CA ILE A 10 2.44 10.33 -10.20
C ILE A 10 2.96 11.73 -9.81
N GLY A 11 4.10 11.81 -9.10
CA GLY A 11 4.70 13.09 -8.73
C GLY A 11 3.89 13.94 -7.72
N CYS A 12 2.97 13.33 -6.95
CA CYS A 12 2.09 14.06 -6.03
C CYS A 12 2.77 14.66 -4.78
N GLN A 13 4.08 14.43 -4.59
CA GLN A 13 4.92 14.99 -3.52
C GLN A 13 4.55 14.66 -2.06
N ARG A 14 3.46 13.93 -1.80
CA ARG A 14 3.02 13.57 -0.44
C ARG A 14 4.06 12.84 0.40
N CYS A 15 4.90 12.03 -0.24
CA CYS A 15 5.91 11.25 0.44
C CYS A 15 7.08 12.11 0.94
N LEU A 16 7.36 13.27 0.33
CA LEU A 16 8.46 14.16 0.73
C LEU A 16 8.30 14.64 2.18
N SER A 17 7.12 15.15 2.54
CA SER A 17 6.85 15.65 3.89
C SER A 17 6.62 14.53 4.91
N ALA A 18 6.28 13.32 4.45
CA ALA A 18 6.01 12.19 5.33
C ALA A 18 7.29 11.42 5.75
N CYS A 19 8.41 11.61 5.05
CA CYS A 19 9.65 10.88 5.32
C CYS A 19 10.45 11.53 6.47
N PRO A 20 10.59 10.88 7.65
CA PRO A 20 11.22 11.51 8.81
C PRO A 20 12.73 11.73 8.67
N THR A 21 13.39 10.98 7.78
CA THR A 21 14.83 11.12 7.51
C THR A 21 15.12 11.90 6.23
N GLU A 22 14.09 12.43 5.56
CA GLU A 22 14.13 13.08 4.24
C GLU A 22 14.93 12.26 3.21
N ALA A 23 14.81 10.93 3.28
CA ALA A 23 15.46 10.03 2.35
C ALA A 23 14.92 10.14 0.92
N ILE A 24 13.75 10.75 0.71
CA ILE A 24 13.16 10.92 -0.61
C ILE A 24 13.70 12.21 -1.23
N GLN A 25 14.26 12.06 -2.42
CA GLN A 25 14.90 13.13 -3.19
C GLN A 25 14.21 13.25 -4.56
N THR A 26 14.33 14.42 -5.19
CA THR A 26 13.75 14.69 -6.52
C THR A 26 14.57 15.72 -7.28
N ASP A 27 14.57 15.61 -8.60
CA ASP A 27 15.12 16.60 -9.53
C ASP A 27 14.03 17.44 -10.23
N GLY A 28 12.77 17.30 -9.79
CA GLY A 28 11.59 17.91 -10.40
C GLY A 28 10.93 17.08 -11.48
N THR A 29 11.59 16.02 -11.97
CA THR A 29 11.04 15.10 -12.99
C THR A 29 10.79 13.70 -12.44
N ALA A 30 11.69 13.22 -11.58
CA ALA A 30 11.61 11.91 -10.96
C ALA A 30 11.85 11.99 -9.45
N PHE A 31 11.45 10.93 -8.75
CA PHE A 31 11.67 10.77 -7.32
C PHE A 31 12.46 9.49 -7.08
N TRP A 32 13.37 9.52 -6.12
CA TRP A 32 14.12 8.35 -5.67
C TRP A 32 14.32 8.37 -4.16
N ILE A 33 14.71 7.22 -3.60
CA ILE A 33 15.03 7.07 -2.19
C ILE A 33 16.53 6.88 -2.04
N ASP A 34 17.18 7.75 -1.26
CA ASP A 34 18.54 7.55 -0.80
C ASP A 34 18.58 6.39 0.21
N VAL A 35 19.21 5.30 -0.21
CA VAL A 35 19.33 4.05 0.57
C VAL A 35 20.07 4.28 1.89
N ASN A 36 21.02 5.22 1.93
CA ASN A 36 21.82 5.49 3.12
C ASN A 36 21.03 6.27 4.18
N ARG A 37 20.01 7.03 3.76
CA ARG A 37 19.13 7.79 4.65
C ARG A 37 17.86 7.03 5.03
N CYS A 38 17.47 6.03 4.25
CA CYS A 38 16.26 5.26 4.49
C CYS A 38 16.42 4.29 5.67
N ASN A 39 15.85 4.63 6.82
CA ASN A 39 15.81 3.77 8.01
C ASN A 39 14.51 2.97 8.14
N GLN A 40 13.71 2.86 7.06
CA GLN A 40 12.38 2.23 7.08
C GLN A 40 11.40 2.88 8.10
N CYS A 41 11.60 4.16 8.41
CA CYS A 41 10.88 4.88 9.46
C CYS A 41 11.07 4.31 10.89
N GLN A 42 12.05 3.42 11.10
CA GLN A 42 12.34 2.86 12.43
C GLN A 42 12.72 3.97 13.41
N GLY A 43 12.16 3.92 14.62
CA GLY A 43 12.35 4.94 15.65
C GLY A 43 11.45 6.18 15.51
N SER A 44 10.74 6.33 14.40
CA SER A 44 9.77 7.43 14.20
C SER A 44 8.33 6.92 14.09
N HIS A 45 8.11 5.85 13.31
CA HIS A 45 6.79 5.29 13.07
C HIS A 45 6.82 3.75 13.05
N GLY A 46 5.67 3.12 13.31
CA GLY A 46 5.52 1.66 13.22
C GLY A 46 5.40 1.12 11.80
N VAL A 47 5.14 2.00 10.81
CA VAL A 47 5.03 1.66 9.39
C VAL A 47 5.75 2.67 8.51
N PRO A 48 6.28 2.26 7.34
CA PRO A 48 6.94 3.17 6.41
C PRO A 48 5.96 4.16 5.79
N GLN A 49 6.19 5.44 6.08
CA GLN A 49 5.27 6.51 5.74
C GLN A 49 5.18 6.77 4.23
N CYS A 50 6.27 6.61 3.47
CA CYS A 50 6.25 6.81 2.01
C CYS A 50 5.22 5.92 1.32
N TRP A 51 5.00 4.71 1.84
CA TRP A 51 4.06 3.74 1.30
C TRP A 51 2.64 4.06 1.80
N ALA A 52 2.49 4.35 3.09
CA ALA A 52 1.19 4.65 3.71
C ALA A 52 0.50 5.90 3.12
N VAL A 53 1.27 6.91 2.70
CA VAL A 53 0.72 8.15 2.11
C VAL A 53 0.61 8.11 0.59
N CYS A 54 1.06 7.03 -0.05
CA CYS A 54 1.10 6.91 -1.51
C CYS A 54 -0.32 6.70 -2.05
N PRO A 55 -0.89 7.63 -2.84
CA PRO A 55 -2.27 7.50 -3.31
C PRO A 55 -2.45 6.37 -4.33
N THR A 56 -1.37 5.93 -4.99
CA THR A 56 -1.42 4.82 -5.95
C THR A 56 -1.09 3.47 -5.30
N ASN A 57 -0.69 3.43 -4.03
CA ASN A 57 -0.16 2.28 -3.28
C ASN A 57 1.09 1.61 -3.88
N GLU A 58 1.36 1.81 -5.17
CA GLU A 58 2.45 1.20 -5.93
C GLU A 58 3.60 2.17 -6.20
N GLY A 59 3.45 3.46 -5.86
CA GLY A 59 4.48 4.47 -6.08
C GLY A 59 5.71 4.38 -5.16
N CYS A 60 5.57 3.84 -3.94
CA CYS A 60 6.68 3.54 -3.01
C CYS A 60 6.52 2.10 -2.52
N VAL A 61 7.40 1.19 -2.92
CA VAL A 61 7.29 -0.25 -2.59
C VAL A 61 8.59 -0.79 -1.99
N PRO A 62 8.54 -1.88 -1.20
CA PRO A 62 9.75 -2.57 -0.76
C PRO A 62 10.57 -3.06 -1.95
N LEU A 63 11.89 -2.90 -1.94
CA LEU A 63 12.79 -3.32 -3.04
C LEU A 63 12.67 -4.82 -3.39
N VAL A 64 12.28 -5.67 -2.44
CA VAL A 64 12.00 -7.08 -2.71
C VAL A 64 10.80 -7.28 -3.65
N ALA A 65 9.86 -6.33 -3.72
CA ALA A 65 8.78 -6.33 -4.71
C ALA A 65 9.28 -5.91 -6.11
N ALA A 66 10.27 -5.01 -6.20
CA ALA A 66 10.84 -4.59 -7.48
C ALA A 66 11.70 -5.67 -8.17
N ALA A 67 12.26 -6.61 -7.40
CA ALA A 67 13.03 -7.74 -7.92
C ALA A 67 12.15 -8.93 -8.37
N VAL A 68 10.89 -8.98 -7.94
CA VAL A 68 9.88 -9.89 -8.53
C VAL A 68 9.22 -9.13 -9.67
N ALA A 69 9.97 -8.99 -10.76
CA ALA A 69 9.38 -8.73 -12.06
C ALA A 69 8.46 -9.91 -12.39
N VAL A 70 7.21 -9.84 -11.93
CA VAL A 70 6.11 -10.39 -12.72
C VAL A 70 6.26 -9.72 -14.09
N PRO A 71 6.43 -10.48 -15.19
CA PRO A 71 6.70 -9.86 -16.47
C PRO A 71 5.60 -8.86 -16.78
N LEU A 72 6.02 -7.62 -17.05
CA LEU A 72 5.17 -6.59 -17.63
C LEU A 72 4.71 -7.13 -19.00
N ASN A 73 3.53 -7.75 -19.05
CA ASN A 73 2.87 -7.99 -20.33
C ASN A 73 2.32 -6.66 -20.83
N SER A 74 3.19 -5.92 -21.51
CA SER A 74 2.78 -4.98 -22.53
C SER A 74 2.21 -5.77 -23.70
N GLY A 75 0.88 -5.85 -23.78
CA GLY A 75 0.16 -6.25 -24.99
C GLY A 75 -0.98 -7.25 -24.78
N SER A 76 -2.14 -6.80 -24.28
CA SER A 76 -3.40 -7.11 -24.95
C SER A 76 -4.50 -6.15 -24.49
N GLU A 77 -5.07 -5.46 -25.47
CA GLU A 77 -6.20 -4.57 -25.36
C GLU A 77 -7.43 -5.33 -24.85
N THR A 78 -7.80 -5.09 -23.59
CA THR A 78 -9.13 -5.11 -22.97
C THR A 78 -8.91 -5.36 -21.48
N SER A 79 -9.32 -4.42 -20.65
CA SER A 79 -9.29 -4.54 -19.20
C SER A 79 -10.59 -5.16 -18.71
N PRO A 80 -10.60 -6.45 -18.31
CA PRO A 80 -11.48 -6.93 -17.24
C PRO A 80 -10.73 -7.52 -16.02
N ASP A 81 -9.41 -7.68 -16.04
CA ASP A 81 -8.75 -8.59 -15.09
C ASP A 81 -8.32 -7.99 -13.75
N TYR A 82 -8.34 -6.66 -13.60
CA TYR A 82 -8.03 -6.04 -12.30
C TYR A 82 -9.09 -6.36 -11.24
N TRP A 83 -10.36 -6.16 -11.59
CA TRP A 83 -11.46 -6.36 -10.65
C TRP A 83 -11.62 -7.82 -10.28
N GLU A 84 -11.52 -8.75 -11.24
CA GLU A 84 -11.58 -10.19 -10.96
C GLU A 84 -10.41 -10.66 -10.07
N SER A 85 -9.19 -10.19 -10.34
CA SER A 85 -8.02 -10.49 -9.49
C SER A 85 -8.17 -9.92 -8.07
N TRP A 86 -8.68 -8.68 -7.97
CA TRP A 86 -8.96 -8.04 -6.69
C TRP A 86 -10.06 -8.77 -5.91
N PHE A 87 -11.20 -9.08 -6.55
CA PHE A 87 -12.32 -9.79 -5.94
C PHE A 87 -11.93 -11.21 -5.52
N ALA A 88 -11.13 -11.93 -6.31
CA ALA A 88 -10.60 -13.24 -5.95
C ALA A 88 -9.70 -13.16 -4.70
N THR A 89 -8.83 -12.15 -4.65
CA THR A 89 -7.94 -11.92 -3.50
C THR A 89 -8.74 -11.54 -2.25
N TYR A 90 -9.69 -10.62 -2.39
CA TYR A 90 -10.59 -10.17 -1.32
C TYR A 90 -11.38 -11.34 -0.74
N THR A 91 -12.05 -12.12 -1.60
CA THR A 91 -12.89 -13.26 -1.19
C THR A 91 -12.07 -14.33 -0.46
N ARG A 92 -10.84 -14.60 -0.92
CA ARG A 92 -9.92 -15.52 -0.23
C ARG A 92 -9.54 -15.03 1.16
N LEU A 93 -9.24 -13.74 1.32
CA LEU A 93 -8.86 -13.16 2.61
C LEU A 93 -10.05 -13.11 3.58
N VAL A 94 -11.23 -12.71 3.08
CA VAL A 94 -12.48 -12.69 3.86
C VAL A 94 -12.87 -14.10 4.29
N GLY A 95 -12.79 -15.09 3.40
CA GLY A 95 -13.08 -16.48 3.75
C GLY A 95 -12.18 -17.00 4.87
N ARG A 96 -10.90 -16.61 4.91
CA ARG A 96 -9.97 -16.94 6.00
C ARG A 96 -10.33 -16.25 7.32
N LEU A 97 -10.70 -14.97 7.28
CA LEU A 97 -11.15 -14.23 8.46
C LEU A 97 -12.46 -14.78 9.02
N GLN A 98 -13.33 -15.27 8.14
CA GLN A 98 -14.61 -15.88 8.50
C GLN A 98 -14.48 -17.35 8.93
N GLN A 99 -13.28 -17.94 8.96
CA GLN A 99 -13.12 -19.30 9.48
C GLN A 99 -13.37 -19.34 11.00
N PRO A 100 -14.13 -20.33 11.49
CA PRO A 100 -14.51 -20.47 12.89
C PRO A 100 -13.34 -20.61 13.87
N GLU A 101 -12.15 -20.99 13.40
CA GLU A 101 -10.99 -21.19 14.27
C GLU A 101 -10.24 -19.90 14.68
N GLN A 102 -10.44 -18.77 13.99
CA GLN A 102 -9.84 -17.52 14.46
C GLN A 102 -10.76 -16.84 15.47
N SER A 103 -10.46 -17.11 16.75
CA SER A 103 -10.90 -16.46 17.98
C SER A 103 -11.93 -15.35 17.79
N GLY A 104 -13.12 -15.49 18.39
CA GLY A 104 -14.25 -14.56 18.29
C GLY A 104 -13.94 -13.07 18.51
N TYR A 105 -12.78 -12.76 19.08
CA TYR A 105 -12.17 -11.43 19.10
C TYR A 105 -12.16 -10.72 17.72
N TRP A 106 -11.64 -11.36 16.66
CA TRP A 106 -11.48 -10.69 15.36
C TRP A 106 -12.80 -10.45 14.64
N ARG A 107 -13.76 -11.38 14.76
CA ARG A 107 -15.13 -11.17 14.26
C ARG A 107 -15.80 -10.00 14.96
N HIS A 108 -15.77 -9.99 16.30
CA HIS A 108 -16.37 -8.92 17.07
C HIS A 108 -15.74 -7.55 16.76
N TRP A 109 -14.41 -7.51 16.62
CA TRP A 109 -13.71 -6.28 16.22
C TRP A 109 -14.12 -5.81 14.82
N PHE A 110 -14.14 -6.71 13.83
CA PHE A 110 -14.49 -6.36 12.45
C PHE A 110 -15.96 -5.91 12.31
N ASP A 111 -16.88 -6.59 13.00
CA ASP A 111 -18.29 -6.22 13.04
C ASP A 111 -18.49 -4.84 13.68
N SER A 112 -17.79 -4.57 14.79
CA SER A 112 -17.84 -3.26 15.48
C SER A 112 -17.26 -2.13 14.62
N TYR A 113 -16.14 -2.39 13.94
CA TYR A 113 -15.50 -1.42 13.07
C TYR A 113 -16.34 -1.10 11.84
N SER A 114 -16.86 -2.11 11.14
CA SER A 114 -17.70 -1.92 9.94
C SER A 114 -18.96 -1.12 10.24
N GLN A 115 -19.64 -1.40 11.36
CA GLN A 115 -20.78 -0.59 11.82
C GLN A 115 -20.42 0.86 12.14
N SER A 116 -19.22 1.09 12.66
CA SER A 116 -18.73 2.44 12.97
C SER A 116 -18.42 3.22 11.70
N VAL A 117 -17.81 2.58 10.71
CA VAL A 117 -17.58 3.18 9.38
C VAL A 117 -18.89 3.50 8.68
N THR A 118 -19.88 2.59 8.68
CA THR A 118 -21.20 2.86 8.10
C THR A 118 -21.86 4.08 8.73
N ARG A 119 -21.81 4.20 10.07
CA ARG A 119 -22.37 5.37 10.77
C ARG A 119 -21.68 6.68 10.39
N LEU A 120 -20.36 6.66 10.22
CA LEU A 120 -19.58 7.83 9.77
C LEU A 120 -19.84 8.19 8.30
N GLN A 121 -20.23 7.22 7.47
CA GLN A 121 -20.56 7.45 6.06
C GLN A 121 -22.01 7.92 5.84
N THR A 122 -22.93 7.57 6.73
CA THR A 122 -24.35 7.93 6.63
C THR A 122 -24.71 9.28 7.27
N HIS A 123 -23.75 9.94 7.94
CA HIS A 123 -23.91 11.30 8.46
C HIS A 123 -22.81 12.22 7.88
N PRO A 124 -23.13 13.06 6.87
CA PRO A 124 -22.20 14.03 6.29
C PRO A 124 -21.86 15.18 7.24
#